data_AF-A0A1M3T6F9-F1
#
_entry.id   AF-A0A1M3T6F9-F1
#
_cell.length_a   1.000
_cell.length_b   1.000
_cell.length_c   1.000
_cell.angle_alpha   90.00
_cell.angle_beta   90.00
_cell.angle_gamma   90.00
#
_symmetry.space_group_name_H-M   'P 1'
#
loop_
_entity.id
_entity.type
_entity.pdbx_description
1 polymer ?
#
loop_
_entity_poly.entity_id
_entity_poly.type
_entity_poly.pdbx_seq_one_letter_code
_entity_poly.pdbx_strand_id
1 'polypeptide(L)'
;MPLRITASHKAVYVPSSDAALDSSDLSELSEDDHIEPDDSDDETLFDHTSYEIGPAIATRPLSIHHYNVKEWDTRDAYRELYKHWKQTIIKSFAVEDTFHHEHSETHNHITVKALIPTWPGYMGFIRYSRIIGTITFINADAYLLQSTHTPENDNDNDALFHFQNDRLKAIAYVLLISGFNIQITSRNHIWTFILPPTPDSSPPKKTIPWISCTVNILTHTPIPNNTLTITITTITTPQSPSPLLQPQTFRTWLSTSLHLTNPSQNKNTLPTPHGTILLDPTHSGTLYLNGILLPGRNFPRAQYKYGYNFHYGIPTTSGRRLASPLHEIDLICCIWDAAIREKPVYAVPRFVDMLLESGDGEGDGRSWVVDVGGDGGGGLGDEAVEAVWWAIVVRGYGCHCEGEVADGMGQAGEVRKMLGKEVVKVPLGLWGAFRRLGFVGRVSEKGGEGWR
;
A
#
# COMPACT_ATOMS: atom_id res chain seq x y z
N MET A 1 -42.16 -18.17 1.04
CA MET A 1 -41.82 -18.90 2.28
C MET A 1 -40.35 -18.67 2.56
N PRO A 2 -39.95 -18.11 3.72
CA PRO A 2 -38.54 -17.80 3.98
C PRO A 2 -37.81 -19.07 4.44
N LEU A 3 -36.73 -19.42 3.74
CA LEU A 3 -35.86 -20.54 4.09
C LEU A 3 -34.82 -20.11 5.13
N ARG A 4 -34.84 -20.78 6.29
CA ARG A 4 -33.82 -20.75 7.34
C ARG A 4 -32.50 -21.28 6.79
N ILE A 5 -31.41 -20.56 7.02
CA ILE A 5 -30.05 -21.04 6.78
C ILE A 5 -29.57 -21.74 8.06
N THR A 6 -29.36 -23.06 7.98
CA THR A 6 -28.73 -23.85 9.04
C THR A 6 -27.22 -23.91 8.86
N ALA A 7 -26.49 -23.75 9.96
CA ALA A 7 -25.05 -23.92 10.06
C ALA A 7 -24.63 -25.38 9.88
N SER A 8 -24.24 -25.76 8.67
CA SER A 8 -23.26 -26.81 8.42
C SER A 8 -22.94 -26.80 6.93
N HIS A 9 -21.67 -26.69 6.56
CA HIS A 9 -21.00 -27.54 5.58
C HIS A 9 -19.66 -26.90 5.17
N LYS A 10 -18.58 -27.61 5.49
CA LYS A 10 -17.24 -27.45 4.91
C LYS A 10 -17.34 -27.59 3.40
N ALA A 11 -16.76 -26.64 2.65
CA ALA A 11 -16.59 -26.82 1.21
C ALA A 11 -15.45 -27.82 0.94
N VAL A 12 -15.81 -28.98 0.39
CA VAL A 12 -14.91 -29.90 -0.30
C VAL A 12 -15.00 -29.55 -1.79
N TYR A 13 -13.85 -29.28 -2.38
CA TYR A 13 -13.69 -29.01 -3.81
C TYR A 13 -13.82 -30.29 -4.63
N VAL A 14 -14.64 -30.29 -5.68
CA VAL A 14 -14.60 -31.25 -6.79
C VAL A 14 -14.94 -30.51 -8.10
N PRO A 15 -14.09 -30.54 -9.14
CA PRO A 15 -14.41 -29.98 -10.45
C PRO A 15 -14.97 -31.05 -11.39
N SER A 16 -15.87 -30.67 -12.32
CA SER A 16 -15.75 -30.93 -13.78
C SER A 16 -17.06 -30.83 -14.58
N SER A 17 -16.95 -30.13 -15.72
CA SER A 17 -17.44 -30.38 -17.10
C SER A 17 -18.92 -30.59 -17.47
N ASP A 18 -19.34 -29.73 -18.42
CA ASP A 18 -20.12 -29.98 -19.64
C ASP A 18 -21.54 -30.55 -19.58
N ALA A 19 -22.51 -29.73 -20.01
CA ALA A 19 -23.27 -29.95 -21.25
C ALA A 19 -24.19 -28.74 -21.56
N ALA A 20 -24.12 -28.25 -22.80
CA ALA A 20 -25.00 -27.23 -23.37
C ALA A 20 -26.35 -27.82 -23.83
N LEU A 21 -27.41 -27.00 -23.87
CA LEU A 21 -28.13 -26.56 -25.09
C LEU A 21 -29.55 -26.02 -24.79
N ASP A 22 -29.84 -24.88 -25.42
CA ASP A 22 -31.09 -24.42 -26.06
C ASP A 22 -32.45 -24.57 -25.36
N SER A 23 -33.18 -23.45 -25.22
CA SER A 23 -34.18 -23.06 -26.23
C SER A 23 -34.96 -21.80 -25.82
N SER A 24 -35.26 -21.03 -26.84
CA SER A 24 -36.01 -19.78 -26.97
C SER A 24 -37.43 -19.73 -26.37
N ASP A 25 -37.92 -18.47 -26.37
CA ASP A 25 -39.31 -18.03 -26.52
C ASP A 25 -40.12 -17.80 -25.24
N LEU A 26 -40.35 -16.52 -24.91
CA LEU A 26 -41.65 -15.86 -25.14
C LEU A 26 -41.57 -14.38 -24.79
N SER A 27 -41.93 -13.59 -25.79
CA SER A 27 -42.07 -12.13 -25.79
C SER A 27 -43.38 -11.67 -25.13
N GLU A 28 -43.44 -10.37 -24.87
CA GLU A 28 -44.64 -9.50 -24.71
C GLU A 28 -45.33 -9.46 -23.34
N LEU A 29 -45.03 -8.39 -22.58
CA LEU A 29 -45.98 -7.44 -21.94
C LEU A 29 -45.16 -6.16 -21.65
N SER A 30 -45.21 -5.14 -22.52
CA SER A 30 -46.14 -3.99 -22.51
C SER A 30 -45.93 -2.98 -21.37
N GLU A 31 -45.57 -1.77 -21.80
CA GLU A 31 -45.98 -0.43 -21.31
C GLU A 31 -45.24 0.20 -20.13
N ASP A 32 -44.51 1.26 -20.49
CA ASP A 32 -44.44 2.58 -19.85
C ASP A 32 -44.62 2.65 -18.33
N ASP A 33 -43.50 2.91 -17.65
CA ASP A 33 -43.46 3.94 -16.61
C ASP A 33 -42.14 4.71 -16.74
N HIS A 34 -42.29 6.01 -17.00
CA HIS A 34 -41.24 7.01 -16.89
C HIS A 34 -40.76 7.07 -15.42
N ILE A 35 -39.73 6.30 -15.10
CA ILE A 35 -38.97 6.47 -13.86
C ILE A 35 -37.92 7.55 -14.15
N GLU A 36 -38.21 8.79 -13.73
CA GLU A 36 -37.15 9.77 -13.51
C GLU A 36 -36.14 9.19 -12.52
N PRO A 37 -34.83 9.41 -12.69
CA PRO A 37 -33.84 9.00 -11.70
C PRO A 37 -34.07 9.82 -10.44
N ASP A 38 -34.78 9.21 -9.49
CA ASP A 38 -34.85 9.66 -8.11
C ASP A 38 -33.43 9.56 -7.53
N ASP A 39 -32.71 10.69 -7.56
CA ASP A 39 -31.51 10.99 -6.77
C ASP A 39 -31.87 11.05 -5.27
N SER A 40 -32.63 10.06 -4.78
CA SER A 40 -32.79 9.82 -3.35
C SER A 40 -31.53 9.11 -2.87
N ASP A 41 -30.51 9.94 -2.65
CA ASP A 41 -29.39 9.60 -1.80
C ASP A 41 -29.94 8.97 -0.51
N ASP A 42 -29.72 7.66 -0.33
CA ASP A 42 -29.94 6.92 0.92
C ASP A 42 -28.92 7.42 1.97
N GLU A 43 -29.09 8.68 2.37
CA GLU A 43 -28.26 9.44 3.30
C GLU A 43 -28.65 9.19 4.77
N THR A 44 -29.58 8.26 5.05
CA THR A 44 -30.12 8.09 6.41
C THR A 44 -29.60 6.88 7.18
N LEU A 45 -28.92 5.93 6.54
CA LEU A 45 -28.61 4.67 7.24
C LEU A 45 -27.39 4.74 8.18
N PHE A 46 -26.52 5.76 8.09
CA PHE A 46 -25.27 5.78 8.88
C PHE A 46 -24.78 7.16 9.33
N ASP A 47 -25.64 8.18 9.40
CA ASP A 47 -25.28 9.45 10.04
C ASP A 47 -25.50 9.32 11.55
N HIS A 48 -24.66 8.51 12.20
CA HIS A 48 -24.75 8.25 13.64
C HIS A 48 -23.65 9.00 14.39
N THR A 49 -23.93 10.25 14.73
CA THR A 49 -23.36 10.90 15.92
C THR A 49 -24.46 11.19 16.94
N SER A 50 -25.06 10.14 17.51
CA SER A 50 -25.86 10.26 18.75
C SER A 50 -26.14 8.88 19.38
N TYR A 51 -25.12 8.03 19.52
CA TYR A 51 -25.26 6.91 20.45
C TYR A 51 -25.19 7.46 21.88
N GLU A 52 -26.17 7.13 22.71
CA GLU A 52 -26.06 7.36 24.15
C GLU A 52 -25.04 6.38 24.71
N ILE A 53 -23.89 6.91 25.11
CA ILE A 53 -22.84 6.15 25.76
C ILE A 53 -23.33 5.81 27.17
N GLY A 54 -23.59 4.53 27.41
CA GLY A 54 -23.93 4.02 28.74
C GLY A 54 -22.78 4.15 29.74
N PRO A 55 -22.99 3.82 31.02
CA PRO A 55 -21.98 3.95 32.04
C PRO A 55 -20.70 3.17 31.69
N ALA A 56 -19.55 3.76 32.03
CA ALA A 56 -18.27 3.08 31.86
C ALA A 56 -18.21 1.82 32.71
N ILE A 57 -17.90 0.69 32.07
CA ILE A 57 -17.82 -0.62 32.70
C ILE A 57 -16.49 -0.72 33.46
N ALA A 58 -15.39 -0.36 32.79
CA ALA A 58 -14.05 -0.49 33.31
C ALA A 58 -13.05 0.38 32.52
N THR A 59 -11.94 0.74 33.16
CA THR A 59 -10.79 1.41 32.54
C THR A 59 -9.52 0.63 32.87
N ARG A 60 -8.65 0.39 31.88
CA ARG A 60 -7.39 -0.33 32.09
C ARG A 60 -6.19 0.30 31.40
N PRO A 61 -5.01 0.25 32.05
CA PRO A 61 -3.74 0.51 31.40
C PRO A 61 -3.40 -0.61 30.41
N LEU A 62 -3.05 -0.24 29.19
CA LEU A 62 -2.57 -1.12 28.14
C LEU A 62 -1.13 -0.77 27.80
N SER A 63 -0.22 -1.72 27.95
CA SER A 63 1.17 -1.58 27.54
C SER A 63 1.33 -1.84 26.04
N ILE A 64 2.24 -1.10 25.42
CA ILE A 64 2.57 -1.25 23.99
C ILE A 64 3.93 -1.95 23.93
N HIS A 65 3.87 -3.26 23.76
CA HIS A 65 5.05 -4.09 23.60
C HIS A 65 5.34 -4.31 22.10
N HIS A 66 6.62 -4.52 21.77
CA HIS A 66 7.08 -5.01 20.45
C HIS A 66 7.13 -4.04 19.25
N TYR A 67 6.51 -2.86 19.29
CA TYR A 67 6.55 -1.92 18.16
C TYR A 67 7.48 -0.72 18.41
N ASN A 68 8.32 -0.39 17.43
CA ASN A 68 9.08 0.86 17.43
C ASN A 68 8.19 2.04 16.99
N VAL A 69 7.16 2.33 17.79
CA VAL A 69 6.22 3.44 17.57
C VAL A 69 6.90 4.81 17.55
N LYS A 70 8.16 4.92 18.00
CA LYS A 70 8.94 6.16 17.93
C LYS A 70 9.16 6.64 16.50
N GLU A 71 9.18 5.72 15.54
CA GLU A 71 9.33 6.05 14.13
C GLU A 71 7.98 6.33 13.46
N TRP A 72 6.84 6.21 14.12
CA TRP A 72 5.53 6.33 13.46
C TRP A 72 4.98 7.77 13.53
N ASP A 73 4.46 8.24 12.40
CA ASP A 73 3.59 9.41 12.31
C ASP A 73 2.12 8.99 12.14
N THR A 74 1.21 9.96 11.99
CA THR A 74 -0.22 9.69 11.79
C THR A 74 -0.54 8.94 10.51
N ARG A 75 0.29 9.06 9.46
CA ARG A 75 0.16 8.28 8.23
C ARG A 75 0.58 6.85 8.44
N ASP A 76 1.61 6.60 9.24
CA ASP A 76 1.98 5.25 9.65
C ASP A 76 0.84 4.57 10.43
N ALA A 77 0.22 5.29 11.38
CA ALA A 77 -0.92 4.79 12.13
C ALA A 77 -2.12 4.48 11.20
N TYR A 78 -2.44 5.39 10.28
CA TYR A 78 -3.49 5.17 9.28
C TYR A 78 -3.18 3.98 8.36
N ARG A 79 -1.96 3.85 7.86
CA ARG A 79 -1.52 2.73 7.03
C ARG A 79 -1.73 1.40 7.73
N GLU A 80 -1.33 1.29 9.00
CA GLU A 80 -1.49 0.06 9.78
C GLU A 80 -2.96 -0.22 10.10
N LEU A 81 -3.77 0.82 10.28
CA LEU A 81 -5.22 0.69 10.41
C LEU A 81 -5.87 0.19 9.11
N TYR A 82 -5.44 0.71 7.95
CA TYR A 82 -5.89 0.22 6.65
C TYR A 82 -5.50 -1.25 6.43
N LYS A 83 -4.27 -1.65 6.77
CA LYS A 83 -3.87 -3.07 6.74
C LYS A 83 -4.78 -3.93 7.61
N HIS A 84 -5.12 -3.45 8.82
CA HIS A 84 -6.04 -4.16 9.70
C HIS A 84 -7.45 -4.26 9.10
N TRP A 85 -7.98 -3.17 8.56
CA TRP A 85 -9.27 -3.14 7.87
C TRP A 85 -9.31 -4.15 6.71
N LYS A 86 -8.31 -4.10 5.83
CA LYS A 86 -8.12 -5.03 4.70
C LYS A 86 -8.06 -6.50 5.14
N GLN A 87 -7.26 -6.81 6.15
CA GLN A 87 -7.13 -8.16 6.70
C GLN A 87 -8.44 -8.66 7.34
N THR A 88 -9.22 -7.76 7.93
CA THR A 88 -10.52 -8.09 8.50
C THR A 88 -11.50 -8.51 7.41
N ILE A 89 -11.55 -7.78 6.31
CA ILE A 89 -12.39 -8.13 5.15
C ILE A 89 -11.98 -9.50 4.59
N ILE A 90 -10.70 -9.69 4.29
CA ILE A 90 -10.15 -10.96 3.75
C ILE A 90 -10.57 -12.15 4.62
N LYS A 91 -10.41 -12.04 5.94
CA LYS A 91 -10.75 -13.13 6.86
C LYS A 91 -12.24 -13.34 7.03
N SER A 92 -13.03 -12.26 7.07
CA SER A 92 -14.46 -12.33 7.35
C SER A 92 -15.24 -12.89 6.18
N PHE A 93 -14.84 -12.52 4.95
CA PHE A 93 -15.49 -12.98 3.73
C PHE A 93 -14.80 -14.18 3.07
N ALA A 94 -13.66 -14.63 3.62
CA ALA A 94 -12.84 -15.72 3.06
C ALA A 94 -12.46 -15.49 1.58
N VAL A 95 -12.06 -14.26 1.27
CA VAL A 95 -11.74 -13.79 -0.09
C VAL A 95 -10.25 -13.61 -0.26
N GLU A 96 -9.77 -13.75 -1.49
CA GLU A 96 -8.39 -13.39 -1.82
C GLU A 96 -8.17 -11.88 -1.75
N ASP A 97 -6.90 -11.46 -1.73
CA ASP A 97 -6.50 -10.05 -1.77
C ASP A 97 -6.69 -9.42 -3.17
N THR A 98 -7.89 -9.59 -3.73
CA THR A 98 -8.24 -9.21 -5.11
C THR A 98 -9.50 -8.33 -5.17
N PHE A 99 -10.10 -7.99 -4.03
CA PHE A 99 -11.28 -7.15 -4.00
C PHE A 99 -10.98 -5.70 -4.44
N HIS A 100 -11.92 -5.09 -5.14
CA HIS A 100 -11.77 -3.78 -5.75
C HIS A 100 -12.17 -2.67 -4.78
N HIS A 101 -11.53 -1.52 -4.96
CA HIS A 101 -11.83 -0.31 -4.19
C HIS A 101 -12.55 0.67 -5.11
N GLU A 102 -13.77 1.06 -4.75
CA GLU A 102 -14.51 2.12 -5.43
C GLU A 102 -14.35 3.42 -4.65
N HIS A 103 -13.86 4.46 -5.32
CA HIS A 103 -13.67 5.78 -4.74
C HIS A 103 -14.80 6.72 -5.17
N SER A 104 -15.52 7.29 -4.21
CA SER A 104 -16.52 8.33 -4.45
C SER A 104 -16.23 9.56 -3.58
N GLU A 105 -16.38 10.75 -4.17
CA GLU A 105 -16.17 12.01 -3.47
C GLU A 105 -17.34 12.95 -3.76
N THR A 106 -18.02 13.36 -2.70
CA THR A 106 -19.13 14.31 -2.71
C THR A 106 -18.74 15.60 -1.99
N HIS A 107 -19.65 16.58 -1.97
CA HIS A 107 -19.43 17.83 -1.22
C HIS A 107 -19.27 17.58 0.29
N ASN A 108 -19.89 16.51 0.82
CA ASN A 108 -19.93 16.21 2.24
C ASN A 108 -18.97 15.09 2.64
N HIS A 109 -18.66 14.16 1.72
CA HIS A 109 -17.96 12.92 2.06
C HIS A 109 -16.84 12.56 1.07
N ILE A 110 -15.82 11.86 1.57
CA ILE A 110 -14.88 11.10 0.74
C ILE A 110 -15.00 9.64 1.19
N THR A 111 -15.38 8.74 0.28
CA THR A 111 -15.65 7.34 0.61
C THR A 111 -14.86 6.40 -0.29
N VAL A 112 -14.28 5.36 0.33
CA VAL A 112 -13.66 4.23 -0.36
C VAL A 112 -14.38 2.95 0.07
N LYS A 113 -15.05 2.27 -0.87
CA LYS A 113 -15.80 1.03 -0.62
C LYS A 113 -15.00 -0.18 -1.07
N ALA A 114 -15.01 -1.27 -0.29
CA ALA A 114 -14.49 -2.57 -0.71
C ALA A 114 -15.61 -3.41 -1.34
N LEU A 115 -15.42 -3.82 -2.59
CA LEU A 115 -16.39 -4.54 -3.40
C LEU A 115 -15.79 -5.82 -3.99
N ILE A 116 -16.60 -6.85 -4.16
CA ILE A 116 -16.27 -8.00 -5.01
C ILE A 116 -17.32 -8.10 -6.11
N PRO A 117 -16.93 -8.33 -7.38
CA PRO A 117 -17.86 -8.39 -8.50
C PRO A 117 -19.02 -9.39 -8.32
N THR A 118 -18.79 -10.45 -7.55
CA THR A 118 -19.73 -11.56 -7.34
C THR A 118 -20.69 -11.33 -6.16
N TRP A 119 -20.58 -10.24 -5.41
CA TRP A 119 -21.41 -10.00 -4.22
C TRP A 119 -22.17 -8.68 -4.33
N PRO A 120 -23.52 -8.69 -4.27
CA PRO A 120 -24.34 -7.48 -4.34
C PRO A 120 -24.30 -6.75 -2.98
N GLY A 121 -23.19 -6.06 -2.71
CA GLY A 121 -22.97 -5.31 -1.47
C GLY A 121 -21.51 -4.91 -1.28
N TYR A 122 -21.25 -4.10 -0.25
CA TYR A 122 -19.89 -3.76 0.18
C TYR A 122 -19.47 -4.59 1.39
N MET A 123 -18.21 -4.98 1.42
CA MET A 123 -17.62 -5.74 2.54
C MET A 123 -17.17 -4.82 3.68
N GLY A 124 -16.97 -3.56 3.34
CA GLY A 124 -16.56 -2.51 4.27
C GLY A 124 -16.37 -1.21 3.51
N PHE A 125 -16.20 -0.13 4.25
CA PHE A 125 -15.83 1.15 3.66
C PHE A 125 -14.97 1.98 4.61
N ILE A 126 -14.28 2.95 4.03
CA ILE A 126 -13.58 4.02 4.72
C ILE A 126 -14.25 5.31 4.30
N ARG A 127 -14.78 6.08 5.25
CA ARG A 127 -15.50 7.33 4.97
C ARG A 127 -14.93 8.45 5.79
N TYR A 128 -14.66 9.58 5.15
CA TYR A 128 -14.36 10.85 5.80
C TYR A 128 -15.54 11.80 5.63
N SER A 129 -16.05 12.35 6.73
CA SER A 129 -17.07 13.40 6.71
C SER A 129 -16.43 14.78 6.84
N ARG A 130 -16.71 15.64 5.87
CA ARG A 130 -16.24 17.04 5.82
C ARG A 130 -16.93 17.92 6.84
N ILE A 131 -18.14 17.56 7.26
CA ILE A 131 -18.96 18.31 8.21
C ILE A 131 -18.39 18.19 9.61
N ILE A 132 -18.11 16.96 10.04
CA ILE A 132 -17.66 16.66 11.41
C ILE A 132 -16.17 16.33 11.51
N GLY A 133 -15.42 16.33 10.41
CA GLY A 133 -13.98 16.02 10.40
C GLY A 133 -13.65 14.63 10.94
N THR A 134 -14.52 13.66 10.68
CA THR A 134 -14.43 12.29 11.25
C THR A 134 -14.10 11.29 10.17
N ILE A 135 -13.22 10.33 10.48
CA ILE A 135 -12.92 9.19 9.62
C ILE A 135 -13.50 7.93 10.25
N THR A 136 -14.25 7.16 9.47
CA THR A 136 -14.88 5.91 9.90
C THR A 136 -14.39 4.78 9.01
N PHE A 137 -13.87 3.72 9.61
CA PHE A 137 -13.63 2.43 8.98
C PHE A 137 -14.75 1.50 9.40
N ILE A 138 -15.42 0.86 8.44
CA ILE A 138 -16.45 -0.14 8.70
C ILE A 138 -16.04 -1.44 8.02
N ASN A 139 -16.15 -2.54 8.75
CA ASN A 139 -16.14 -3.90 8.20
C ASN A 139 -17.49 -4.54 8.49
N ALA A 140 -18.18 -4.95 7.43
CA ALA A 140 -19.33 -5.82 7.55
C ALA A 140 -18.87 -7.21 7.97
N ASP A 141 -19.66 -7.86 8.84
CA ASP A 141 -19.44 -9.23 9.30
C ASP A 141 -18.04 -9.54 9.88
N ALA A 142 -17.43 -8.59 10.57
CA ALA A 142 -16.11 -8.73 11.18
C ALA A 142 -16.08 -9.70 12.37
N TYR A 143 -15.39 -10.84 12.19
CA TYR A 143 -15.13 -11.81 13.26
C TYR A 143 -13.82 -11.56 14.03
N LEU A 144 -12.97 -10.62 13.60
CA LEU A 144 -11.57 -10.56 14.06
C LEU A 144 -11.31 -10.07 15.49
N LEU A 145 -12.26 -9.38 16.11
CA LEU A 145 -12.18 -9.05 17.55
C LEU A 145 -12.76 -10.16 18.43
N GLN A 146 -13.32 -11.20 17.82
CA GLN A 146 -13.83 -12.34 18.55
C GLN A 146 -12.63 -13.17 18.98
N SER A 147 -12.23 -13.00 20.24
CA SER A 147 -11.54 -14.06 20.95
C SER A 147 -12.30 -15.36 20.69
N THR A 148 -11.60 -16.42 20.30
CA THR A 148 -12.14 -17.79 20.27
C THR A 148 -12.63 -18.25 21.63
N HIS A 149 -12.37 -17.48 22.69
CA HIS A 149 -13.08 -17.57 23.95
C HIS A 149 -14.34 -16.71 23.88
N THR A 150 -15.47 -17.36 23.58
CA THR A 150 -16.72 -16.95 24.21
C THR A 150 -16.45 -16.90 25.71
N PRO A 151 -16.68 -15.76 26.40
CA PRO A 151 -16.61 -15.73 27.84
C PRO A 151 -17.74 -16.62 28.35
N GLU A 152 -17.49 -17.91 28.52
CA GLU A 152 -18.43 -18.86 29.13
C GLU A 152 -18.62 -18.56 30.63
N ASN A 153 -17.91 -17.57 31.18
CA ASN A 153 -18.12 -17.05 32.53
C ASN A 153 -18.17 -15.51 32.53
N ASP A 154 -19.38 -15.02 32.75
CA ASP A 154 -19.85 -13.64 32.59
C ASP A 154 -19.39 -12.67 33.71
N ASN A 155 -18.18 -12.86 34.25
CA ASN A 155 -17.67 -12.05 35.36
C ASN A 155 -16.21 -11.61 35.20
N ASP A 156 -15.57 -11.99 34.10
CA ASP A 156 -14.20 -11.56 33.84
C ASP A 156 -14.18 -10.27 33.04
N ASN A 157 -14.19 -9.14 33.76
CA ASN A 157 -13.97 -7.82 33.15
C ASN A 157 -12.65 -7.77 32.36
N ASP A 158 -11.68 -8.66 32.63
CA ASP A 158 -10.48 -8.76 31.80
C ASP A 158 -10.82 -9.14 30.36
N ALA A 159 -11.79 -10.03 30.12
CA ALA A 159 -12.19 -10.52 28.79
C ALA A 159 -12.56 -9.39 27.82
N LEU A 160 -13.14 -8.31 28.35
CA LEU A 160 -13.47 -7.09 27.58
C LEU A 160 -12.23 -6.36 27.05
N PHE A 161 -11.08 -6.53 27.69
CA PHE A 161 -9.79 -5.95 27.30
C PHE A 161 -8.85 -6.95 26.62
N HIS A 162 -9.31 -8.17 26.31
CA HIS A 162 -8.54 -9.17 25.56
C HIS A 162 -8.42 -8.80 24.07
N PHE A 163 -8.10 -7.53 23.78
CA PHE A 163 -7.56 -7.11 22.50
C PHE A 163 -6.12 -7.64 22.38
N GLN A 164 -5.98 -8.82 21.76
CA GLN A 164 -4.67 -9.41 21.42
C GLN A 164 -4.00 -8.71 20.21
N ASN A 165 -4.51 -7.55 19.78
CA ASN A 165 -3.92 -6.81 18.68
C ASN A 165 -3.05 -5.66 19.21
N ASP A 166 -1.80 -5.98 19.58
CA ASP A 166 -0.83 -4.99 20.02
C ASP A 166 -0.55 -3.89 18.97
N ARG A 167 -0.84 -4.16 17.69
CA ARG A 167 -0.74 -3.17 16.61
C ARG A 167 -1.83 -2.11 16.70
N LEU A 168 -3.06 -2.47 17.07
CA LEU A 168 -4.14 -1.49 17.31
C LEU A 168 -3.83 -0.61 18.53
N LYS A 169 -3.21 -1.16 19.57
CA LYS A 169 -2.73 -0.36 20.72
C LYS A 169 -1.66 0.65 20.28
N ALA A 170 -0.72 0.22 19.44
CA ALA A 170 0.30 1.09 18.86
C ALA A 170 -0.30 2.20 17.97
N ILE A 171 -1.28 1.87 17.13
CA ILE A 171 -2.03 2.84 16.30
C ILE A 171 -2.71 3.87 17.20
N ALA A 172 -3.44 3.40 18.23
CA ALA A 172 -4.16 4.27 19.14
C ALA A 172 -3.23 5.24 19.86
N TYR A 173 -2.08 4.76 20.33
CA TYR A 173 -1.07 5.61 20.96
C TYR A 173 -0.56 6.72 20.02
N VAL A 174 -0.19 6.38 18.79
CA VAL A 174 0.34 7.35 17.81
C VAL A 174 -0.73 8.40 17.45
N LEU A 175 -1.99 7.99 17.30
CA LEU A 175 -3.10 8.93 17.06
C LEU A 175 -3.32 9.86 18.26
N LEU A 176 -3.35 9.32 19.49
CA LEU A 176 -3.56 10.09 20.72
C LEU A 176 -2.50 11.15 20.96
N ILE A 177 -1.21 10.80 20.85
CA ILE A 177 -0.11 11.77 21.01
C ILE A 177 -0.11 12.83 19.89
N SER A 178 -0.75 12.54 18.76
CA SER A 178 -0.88 13.45 17.62
C SER A 178 -2.14 14.30 17.65
N GLY A 179 -2.93 14.24 18.74
CA GLY A 179 -4.15 15.04 18.90
C GLY A 179 -5.42 14.43 18.32
N PHE A 180 -5.42 13.13 18.00
CA PHE A 180 -6.60 12.42 17.49
C PHE A 180 -7.14 11.42 18.51
N ASN A 181 -8.45 11.36 18.66
CA ASN A 181 -9.13 10.32 19.41
C ASN A 181 -9.43 9.14 18.48
N ILE A 182 -9.39 7.93 19.04
CA ILE A 182 -9.80 6.71 18.36
C ILE A 182 -10.79 5.95 19.23
N GLN A 183 -11.89 5.55 18.60
CA GLN A 183 -12.91 4.70 19.19
C GLN A 183 -13.07 3.46 18.33
N ILE A 184 -13.20 2.31 18.99
CA ILE A 184 -13.53 1.05 18.33
C ILE A 184 -14.89 0.63 18.87
N THR A 185 -15.80 0.28 17.97
CA THR A 185 -17.15 -0.16 18.32
C THR A 185 -17.39 -1.51 17.65
N SER A 186 -17.85 -2.48 18.45
CA SER A 186 -18.25 -3.81 17.97
C SER A 186 -19.34 -4.34 18.87
N ARG A 187 -20.40 -4.91 18.29
CA ARG A 187 -21.60 -5.37 19.02
C ARG A 187 -22.17 -4.23 19.87
N ASN A 188 -22.26 -4.43 21.18
CA ASN A 188 -22.74 -3.50 22.18
C ASN A 188 -21.61 -2.84 22.97
N HIS A 189 -20.35 -2.94 22.54
CA HIS A 189 -19.20 -2.40 23.26
C HIS A 189 -18.52 -1.29 22.48
N ILE A 190 -18.10 -0.25 23.20
CA ILE A 190 -17.24 0.82 22.70
C ILE A 190 -15.97 0.83 23.53
N TRP A 191 -14.83 0.66 22.86
CA TRP A 191 -13.51 0.89 23.41
C TRP A 191 -13.05 2.30 23.05
N THR A 192 -12.88 3.15 24.05
CA THR A 192 -12.31 4.49 23.90
C THR A 192 -10.91 4.51 24.47
N PHE A 193 -9.93 4.98 23.70
CA PHE A 193 -8.53 5.06 24.14
C PHE A 193 -8.20 6.48 24.60
N ILE A 194 -7.43 6.59 25.68
CA ILE A 194 -7.13 7.85 26.34
C ILE A 194 -5.64 7.87 26.74
N LEU A 195 -4.98 9.00 26.54
CA LEU A 195 -3.63 9.21 27.05
C LEU A 195 -3.70 9.52 28.55
N PRO A 196 -2.99 8.78 29.42
CA PRO A 196 -2.99 9.07 30.85
C PRO A 196 -2.39 10.47 31.11
N PRO A 197 -2.91 11.23 32.09
CA PRO A 197 -2.33 12.52 32.46
C PRO A 197 -0.88 12.32 32.89
N THR A 198 0.04 13.07 32.28
CA THR A 198 1.45 13.04 32.67
C THR A 198 1.60 13.59 34.09
N PRO A 199 2.20 12.85 35.04
CA PRO A 199 2.52 13.43 36.35
C PRO A 199 3.60 14.50 36.16
N ASP A 200 3.30 15.73 36.61
CA ASP A 200 4.27 16.80 36.71
C ASP A 200 5.45 16.33 37.56
N SER A 201 6.68 16.48 37.05
CA SER A 201 7.94 16.21 37.75
C SER A 201 8.34 14.73 37.94
N SER A 202 8.85 14.09 36.88
CA SER A 202 10.02 13.21 36.99
C SER A 202 10.69 12.99 35.62
N PRO A 203 12.03 12.84 35.54
CA PRO A 203 12.70 12.54 34.28
C PRO A 203 12.24 11.18 33.74
N PRO A 204 12.16 10.99 32.40
CA PRO A 204 11.69 9.75 31.84
C PRO A 204 12.70 8.64 32.13
N LYS A 205 12.40 7.79 33.12
CA LYS A 205 12.89 6.40 33.10
C LYS A 205 12.44 5.80 31.75
N LYS A 206 13.10 4.74 31.26
CA LYS A 206 12.68 4.04 30.03
C LYS A 206 11.31 3.38 30.25
N THR A 207 10.25 4.18 30.29
CA THR A 207 8.89 3.76 30.57
C THR A 207 8.33 3.22 29.28
N ILE A 208 7.82 1.99 29.34
CA ILE A 208 7.11 1.38 28.23
C ILE A 208 5.91 2.30 27.90
N PRO A 209 5.72 2.70 26.63
CA PRO A 209 4.58 3.53 26.27
C PRO A 209 3.30 2.76 26.60
N TRP A 210 2.35 3.45 27.23
CA TRP A 210 1.09 2.87 27.67
C TRP A 210 -0.05 3.86 27.43
N ILE A 211 -1.25 3.33 27.22
CA ILE A 211 -2.49 4.09 27.04
C ILE A 211 -3.54 3.51 27.99
N SER A 212 -4.53 4.31 28.35
CA SER A 212 -5.71 3.79 29.04
C SER A 212 -6.79 3.46 28.01
N CYS A 213 -7.51 2.36 28.23
CA CYS A 213 -8.69 2.01 27.44
C CYS A 213 -9.88 1.94 28.38
N THR A 214 -10.97 2.60 28.03
CA THR A 214 -12.25 2.56 28.73
C THR A 214 -13.26 1.82 27.87
N VAL A 215 -13.98 0.87 28.47
CA VAL A 215 -15.05 0.13 27.79
C VAL A 215 -16.41 0.59 28.30
N ASN A 216 -17.28 0.96 27.37
CA ASN A 216 -18.64 1.37 27.64
C ASN A 216 -19.63 0.42 26.93
N ILE A 217 -20.82 0.24 27.50
CA ILE A 217 -21.92 -0.47 26.82
C ILE A 217 -22.76 0.55 26.05
N LEU A 218 -23.10 0.22 24.82
CA LEU A 218 -24.11 0.93 24.04
C LEU A 218 -25.50 0.65 24.60
N THR A 219 -26.17 1.69 25.08
CA THR A 219 -27.58 1.63 25.45
C THR A 219 -28.42 2.03 24.23
N HIS A 220 -29.35 1.17 23.83
CA HIS A 220 -30.29 1.38 22.71
C HIS A 220 -29.65 1.60 21.33
N THR A 221 -29.26 0.51 20.66
CA THR A 221 -29.38 0.30 19.20
C THR A 221 -28.83 -1.07 18.84
N PRO A 222 -29.52 -1.86 17.98
CA PRO A 222 -28.93 -3.06 17.41
C PRO A 222 -27.96 -2.62 16.30
N ILE A 223 -26.68 -2.39 16.63
CA ILE A 223 -25.63 -2.51 15.61
C ILE A 223 -25.75 -3.95 15.08
N PRO A 224 -25.72 -4.18 13.76
CA PRO A 224 -25.71 -5.54 13.23
C PRO A 224 -24.64 -6.34 13.98
N ASN A 225 -24.99 -7.52 14.50
CA ASN A 225 -24.23 -8.22 15.55
C ASN A 225 -22.75 -8.49 15.21
N ASN A 226 -22.32 -8.27 13.97
CA ASN A 226 -20.97 -8.53 13.49
C ASN A 226 -20.32 -7.31 12.80
N THR A 227 -20.82 -6.08 12.96
CA THR A 227 -20.13 -4.91 12.38
C THR A 227 -19.01 -4.42 13.30
N LEU A 228 -17.81 -4.25 12.73
CA LEU A 228 -16.69 -3.55 13.36
C LEU A 228 -16.57 -2.15 12.80
N THR A 229 -16.67 -1.15 13.68
CA THR A 229 -16.50 0.26 13.34
C THR A 229 -15.30 0.83 14.08
N ILE A 230 -14.42 1.53 13.37
CA ILE A 230 -13.30 2.28 13.97
C ILE A 230 -13.44 3.73 13.55
N THR A 231 -13.54 4.62 14.54
CA THR A 231 -13.77 6.05 14.34
C THR A 231 -12.56 6.84 14.81
N ILE A 232 -12.10 7.77 13.98
CA ILE A 232 -11.03 8.73 14.29
C ILE A 232 -11.61 10.14 14.27
N THR A 233 -11.42 10.88 15.35
CA THR A 233 -11.85 12.28 15.49
C THR A 233 -10.72 13.15 16.03
N THR A 234 -10.82 14.47 15.91
CA THR A 234 -9.87 15.38 16.57
C THR A 234 -10.21 15.53 18.05
N ILE A 235 -9.18 15.53 18.91
CA ILE A 235 -9.38 15.79 20.34
C ILE A 235 -9.79 17.25 20.48
N THR A 236 -11.02 17.48 20.91
CA THR A 236 -11.54 18.83 21.14
C THR A 236 -11.62 19.03 22.65
N THR A 237 -10.84 19.96 23.19
CA THR A 237 -10.99 20.34 24.60
C THR A 237 -11.95 21.52 24.69
N PRO A 238 -12.76 21.62 25.76
CA PRO A 238 -13.68 22.75 25.96
C PRO A 238 -12.98 24.12 25.98
N GLN A 239 -11.67 24.13 26.26
CA GLN A 239 -10.85 25.32 26.43
C GLN A 239 -10.12 25.74 25.14
N SER A 240 -9.96 24.84 24.17
CA SER A 240 -9.40 25.14 22.86
C SER A 240 -9.96 24.15 21.82
N PRO A 241 -10.94 24.54 20.99
CA PRO A 241 -11.41 23.66 19.93
C PRO A 241 -10.30 23.47 18.92
N SER A 242 -9.68 22.29 18.90
CA SER A 242 -8.73 21.93 17.85
C SER A 242 -9.45 21.94 16.50
N PRO A 243 -8.80 22.41 15.43
CA PRO A 243 -9.43 22.44 14.11
C PRO A 243 -9.82 21.01 13.71
N LEU A 244 -11.00 20.87 13.11
CA LEU A 244 -11.48 19.62 12.54
C LEU A 244 -10.43 19.02 11.60
N LEU A 245 -10.38 17.69 11.52
CA LEU A 245 -9.48 16.99 10.61
C LEU A 245 -9.75 17.50 9.19
N GLN A 246 -8.71 18.03 8.54
CA GLN A 246 -8.88 18.67 7.24
C GLN A 246 -8.96 17.63 6.12
N PRO A 247 -9.74 17.87 5.05
CA PRO A 247 -9.83 16.93 3.92
C PRO A 247 -8.47 16.63 3.29
N GLN A 248 -7.57 17.62 3.26
CA GLN A 248 -6.24 17.44 2.69
C GLN A 248 -5.37 16.49 3.54
N THR A 249 -5.54 16.50 4.86
CA THR A 249 -4.88 15.52 5.74
C THR A 249 -5.36 14.12 5.41
N PHE A 250 -6.68 13.93 5.26
CA PHE A 250 -7.24 12.64 4.87
C PHE A 250 -6.76 12.17 3.50
N ARG A 251 -6.67 13.05 2.49
CA ARG A 251 -6.10 12.67 1.18
C ARG A 251 -4.62 12.26 1.27
N THR A 252 -3.86 12.89 2.15
CA THR A 252 -2.47 12.50 2.44
C THR A 252 -2.40 11.15 3.17
N TRP A 253 -3.46 10.76 3.89
CA TRP A 253 -3.55 9.43 4.50
C TRP A 253 -3.97 8.38 3.46
N LEU A 254 -4.87 8.70 2.54
CA LEU A 254 -5.23 7.82 1.42
C LEU A 254 -4.02 7.46 0.54
N SER A 255 -3.04 8.36 0.37
CA SER A 255 -1.82 8.08 -0.40
C SER A 255 -0.89 7.04 0.22
N THR A 256 -1.23 6.48 1.40
CA THR A 256 -0.51 5.34 1.99
C THR A 256 -0.75 4.02 1.27
N SER A 257 -1.69 3.95 0.31
CA SER A 257 -1.97 2.76 -0.49
C SER A 257 -2.36 3.13 -1.92
N LEU A 258 -1.81 2.39 -2.90
CA LEU A 258 -2.17 2.50 -4.32
C LEU A 258 -3.64 2.19 -4.60
N HIS A 259 -4.27 1.40 -3.74
CA HIS A 259 -5.67 0.99 -3.89
C HIS A 259 -6.65 2.03 -3.34
N LEU A 260 -6.18 2.93 -2.48
CA LEU A 260 -7.00 3.99 -1.90
C LEU A 260 -6.97 5.28 -2.73
N THR A 261 -5.96 5.44 -3.58
CA THR A 261 -5.84 6.57 -4.50
C THR A 261 -6.74 6.40 -5.71
N ASN A 262 -7.16 7.51 -6.33
CA ASN A 262 -8.09 7.51 -7.44
C ASN A 262 -7.55 6.62 -8.60
N PRO A 263 -8.36 5.69 -9.16
CA PRO A 263 -7.95 4.79 -10.24
C PRO A 263 -7.32 5.48 -11.46
N SER A 264 -7.67 6.74 -11.71
CA SER A 264 -7.09 7.53 -12.79
C SER A 264 -5.57 7.73 -12.67
N GLN A 265 -5.01 7.67 -11.46
CA GLN A 265 -3.59 7.88 -11.17
C GLN A 265 -2.71 6.64 -11.43
N ASN A 266 -3.30 5.48 -11.76
CA ASN A 266 -2.59 4.20 -11.87
C ASN A 266 -2.57 3.62 -13.30
N LYS A 267 -2.81 4.45 -14.33
CA LYS A 267 -2.98 3.97 -15.73
C LYS A 267 -1.68 3.62 -16.45
N ASN A 268 -0.52 4.09 -15.99
CA ASN A 268 0.77 3.87 -16.65
C ASN A 268 1.66 2.95 -15.79
N THR A 269 1.44 1.64 -15.88
CA THR A 269 2.17 0.64 -15.10
C THR A 269 2.68 -0.50 -15.98
N LEU A 270 3.80 -1.11 -15.58
CA LEU A 270 4.34 -2.34 -16.19
C LEU A 270 4.31 -3.46 -15.16
N PRO A 271 3.24 -4.29 -15.13
CA PRO A 271 3.18 -5.43 -14.25
C PRO A 271 4.11 -6.55 -14.74
N THR A 272 4.73 -7.24 -13.78
CA THR A 272 5.65 -8.37 -13.93
C THR A 272 5.35 -9.41 -12.83
N PRO A 273 5.90 -10.64 -12.90
CA PRO A 273 5.73 -11.63 -11.84
C PRO A 273 6.25 -11.18 -10.46
N HIS A 274 7.30 -10.35 -10.43
CA HIS A 274 7.98 -9.95 -9.19
C HIS A 274 7.40 -8.67 -8.56
N GLY A 275 6.65 -7.91 -9.34
CA GLY A 275 6.12 -6.62 -8.95
C GLY A 275 5.66 -5.80 -10.15
N THR A 276 5.39 -4.53 -9.93
CA THR A 276 4.90 -3.62 -10.95
C THR A 276 5.71 -2.33 -10.94
N ILE A 277 6.17 -1.89 -12.12
CA ILE A 277 6.80 -0.58 -12.29
C ILE A 277 5.70 0.47 -12.46
N LEU A 278 5.75 1.53 -11.66
CA LEU A 278 4.85 2.68 -11.73
C LEU A 278 5.55 3.78 -12.53
N LEU A 279 5.14 3.96 -13.79
CA LEU A 279 5.82 4.86 -14.73
C LEU A 279 5.33 6.31 -14.65
N ASP A 280 4.22 6.56 -13.96
CA ASP A 280 3.73 7.93 -13.74
C ASP A 280 4.73 8.71 -12.87
N PRO A 281 5.14 9.93 -13.27
CA PRO A 281 6.06 10.76 -12.48
C PRO A 281 5.61 11.02 -11.04
N THR A 282 4.30 10.97 -10.76
CA THR A 282 3.75 11.13 -9.40
C THR A 282 4.18 10.01 -8.44
N HIS A 283 4.57 8.85 -8.96
CA HIS A 283 5.08 7.72 -8.19
C HIS A 283 6.61 7.66 -8.14
N SER A 284 7.32 8.61 -8.76
CA SER A 284 8.79 8.64 -8.73
C SER A 284 9.34 8.61 -7.31
N GLY A 285 10.31 7.73 -7.03
CA GLY A 285 10.91 7.63 -5.71
C GLY A 285 10.08 6.88 -4.66
N THR A 286 8.93 6.32 -5.04
CA THR A 286 8.02 5.64 -4.10
C THR A 286 8.11 4.12 -4.20
N LEU A 287 8.08 3.47 -3.04
CA LEU A 287 8.11 2.01 -2.94
C LEU A 287 6.85 1.54 -2.24
N TYR A 288 6.25 0.47 -2.77
CA TYR A 288 5.07 -0.18 -2.22
C TYR A 288 5.33 -1.67 -2.07
N LEU A 289 4.71 -2.29 -1.08
CA LEU A 289 4.65 -3.73 -0.90
C LEU A 289 3.18 -4.14 -0.85
N ASN A 290 2.72 -4.93 -1.82
CA ASN A 290 1.32 -5.32 -1.98
C ASN A 290 0.36 -4.13 -1.96
N GLY A 291 0.73 -3.08 -2.71
CA GLY A 291 -0.02 -1.84 -2.82
C GLY A 291 0.13 -0.89 -1.63
N ILE A 292 0.85 -1.27 -0.56
CA ILE A 292 1.03 -0.45 0.63
C ILE A 292 2.35 0.32 0.61
N LEU A 293 2.30 1.63 0.82
CA LEU A 293 3.47 2.51 0.78
C LEU A 293 4.50 2.16 1.87
N LEU A 294 5.75 2.10 1.47
CA LEU A 294 6.95 2.01 2.30
C LEU A 294 7.60 3.40 2.38
N PRO A 295 7.29 4.23 3.39
CA PRO A 295 7.80 5.61 3.46
C PRO A 295 9.28 5.72 3.83
N GLY A 296 9.87 4.65 4.35
CA GLY A 296 11.27 4.58 4.71
C GLY A 296 12.14 4.23 3.50
N ARG A 297 13.31 4.85 3.42
CA ARG A 297 14.29 4.60 2.35
C ARG A 297 15.43 3.74 2.90
N ASN A 298 15.87 2.75 2.12
CA ASN A 298 17.13 2.06 2.38
C ASN A 298 18.34 2.82 1.81
N PHE A 299 18.11 3.66 0.79
CA PHE A 299 19.15 4.44 0.13
C PHE A 299 18.88 5.96 0.25
N PRO A 300 19.29 6.62 1.35
CA PRO A 300 18.95 8.02 1.59
C PRO A 300 19.62 9.01 0.61
N ARG A 301 20.74 8.62 0.01
CA ARG A 301 21.51 9.44 -0.94
C ARG A 301 21.23 9.12 -2.41
N ALA A 302 20.39 8.12 -2.68
CA ALA A 302 20.03 7.71 -4.01
C ALA A 302 18.52 7.85 -4.22
N GLN A 303 18.09 7.97 -5.46
CA GLN A 303 16.69 8.15 -5.83
C GLN A 303 16.31 7.10 -6.87
N TYR A 304 15.04 6.70 -6.83
CA TYR A 304 14.42 5.90 -7.88
C TYR A 304 13.82 6.84 -8.91
N LYS A 305 14.04 6.56 -10.21
CA LYS A 305 13.36 7.31 -11.27
C LYS A 305 11.86 7.01 -11.26
N TYR A 306 11.53 5.74 -11.09
CA TYR A 306 10.15 5.24 -11.11
C TYR A 306 9.67 4.85 -9.72
N GLY A 307 8.37 4.55 -9.60
CA GLY A 307 7.83 3.88 -8.42
C GLY A 307 7.83 2.36 -8.61
N TYR A 308 7.88 1.62 -7.51
CA TYR A 308 7.83 0.16 -7.55
C TYR A 308 6.81 -0.39 -6.57
N ASN A 309 5.98 -1.32 -7.02
CA ASN A 309 5.12 -2.11 -6.16
C ASN A 309 5.58 -3.57 -6.15
N PHE A 310 6.20 -4.00 -5.06
CA PHE A 310 6.67 -5.36 -4.87
C PHE A 310 5.51 -6.31 -4.53
N HIS A 311 5.48 -7.49 -5.14
CA HIS A 311 4.51 -8.55 -4.78
C HIS A 311 4.91 -9.32 -3.52
N TYR A 312 6.19 -9.28 -3.17
CA TYR A 312 6.73 -9.93 -1.99
C TYR A 312 7.94 -9.18 -1.45
N GLY A 313 8.25 -9.41 -0.19
CA GLY A 313 9.33 -8.75 0.52
C GLY A 313 9.14 -8.86 2.01
N ILE A 314 10.24 -8.79 2.75
CA ILE A 314 10.22 -8.83 4.22
C ILE A 314 10.32 -7.38 4.71
N PRO A 315 9.23 -6.77 5.22
CA PRO A 315 9.31 -5.43 5.78
C PRO A 315 10.02 -5.42 7.15
N THR A 316 10.53 -4.26 7.56
CA THR A 316 11.00 -4.06 8.94
C THR A 316 9.84 -4.19 9.94
N THR A 317 10.16 -4.32 11.24
CA THR A 317 9.14 -4.30 12.32
C THR A 317 8.28 -3.03 12.29
N SER A 318 8.85 -1.89 11.90
CA SER A 318 8.11 -0.63 11.73
C SER A 318 7.20 -0.62 10.50
N GLY A 319 7.39 -1.55 9.55
CA GLY A 319 6.64 -1.64 8.30
C GLY A 319 6.97 -0.52 7.32
N ARG A 320 8.01 0.29 7.60
CA ARG A 320 8.33 1.50 6.84
C ARG A 320 9.20 1.23 5.62
N ARG A 321 9.98 0.15 5.59
CA ARG A 321 10.91 -0.21 4.50
C ARG A 321 11.12 -1.72 4.45
N LEU A 322 11.76 -2.22 3.40
CA LEU A 322 12.24 -3.61 3.36
C LEU A 322 13.40 -3.82 4.34
N ALA A 323 13.48 -5.01 4.93
CA ALA A 323 14.44 -5.35 5.97
C ALA A 323 15.89 -5.41 5.47
N SER A 324 16.10 -5.69 4.18
CA SER A 324 17.43 -5.79 3.57
C SER A 324 17.52 -4.86 2.34
N PRO A 325 18.48 -3.92 2.33
CA PRO A 325 18.77 -3.09 1.15
C PRO A 325 19.18 -3.92 -0.07
N LEU A 326 19.91 -5.02 0.12
CA LEU A 326 20.31 -5.90 -0.98
C LEU A 326 19.08 -6.56 -1.60
N HIS A 327 18.18 -7.07 -0.76
CA HIS A 327 16.93 -7.67 -1.24
C HIS A 327 16.05 -6.66 -2.00
N GLU A 328 16.04 -5.40 -1.59
CA GLU A 328 15.33 -4.31 -2.29
C GLU A 328 15.87 -4.12 -3.71
N ILE A 329 17.19 -4.06 -3.87
CA ILE A 329 17.85 -3.98 -5.18
C ILE A 329 17.55 -5.22 -6.02
N ASP A 330 17.68 -6.42 -5.45
CA ASP A 330 17.47 -7.67 -6.17
C ASP A 330 16.05 -7.75 -6.73
N LEU A 331 15.05 -7.33 -5.95
CA LEU A 331 13.66 -7.25 -6.39
C LEU A 331 13.47 -6.29 -7.56
N ILE A 332 14.10 -5.10 -7.50
CA ILE A 332 14.04 -4.12 -8.58
C ILE A 332 14.69 -4.67 -9.86
N CYS A 333 15.83 -5.33 -9.73
CA CYS A 333 16.49 -5.99 -10.86
C CYS A 333 15.61 -7.10 -11.45
N CYS A 334 14.98 -7.95 -10.62
CA CYS A 334 14.05 -8.97 -11.10
C CYS A 334 12.84 -8.36 -11.81
N ILE A 335 12.30 -7.24 -11.33
CA ILE A 335 11.19 -6.53 -11.99
C ILE A 335 11.64 -6.02 -13.36
N TRP A 336 12.80 -5.34 -13.46
CA TRP A 336 13.29 -4.84 -14.75
C TRP A 336 13.62 -5.94 -15.74
N ASP A 337 14.27 -7.01 -15.27
CA ASP A 337 14.61 -8.19 -16.04
C ASP A 337 13.35 -8.82 -16.66
N ALA A 338 12.31 -9.03 -15.84
CA ALA A 338 11.03 -9.54 -16.30
C ALA A 338 10.32 -8.57 -17.26
N ALA A 339 10.30 -7.27 -16.95
CA ALA A 339 9.67 -6.26 -17.80
C ALA A 339 10.32 -6.19 -19.20
N ILE A 340 11.65 -6.25 -19.26
CA ILE A 340 12.41 -6.23 -20.52
C ILE A 340 12.14 -7.50 -21.34
N ARG A 341 12.10 -8.67 -20.70
CA ARG A 341 11.85 -9.94 -21.40
C ARG A 341 10.42 -10.05 -21.93
N GLU A 342 9.43 -9.69 -21.10
CA GLU A 342 8.02 -9.89 -21.43
C GLU A 342 7.47 -8.75 -22.31
N LYS A 343 7.97 -7.52 -22.14
CA LYS A 343 7.45 -6.31 -22.78
C LYS A 343 8.59 -5.42 -23.32
N PRO A 344 9.49 -5.94 -24.17
CA PRO A 344 10.70 -5.24 -24.59
C PRO A 344 10.41 -3.90 -25.26
N VAL A 345 9.35 -3.83 -26.07
CA VAL A 345 8.92 -2.61 -26.79
C VAL A 345 8.64 -1.44 -25.84
N TYR A 346 8.16 -1.71 -24.63
CA TYR A 346 7.84 -0.68 -23.65
C TYR A 346 8.94 -0.49 -22.60
N ALA A 347 9.52 -1.59 -22.10
CA ALA A 347 10.45 -1.56 -20.99
C ALA A 347 11.86 -1.10 -21.42
N VAL A 348 12.38 -1.58 -22.55
CA VAL A 348 13.76 -1.27 -22.99
C VAL A 348 13.94 0.23 -23.25
N PRO A 349 13.05 0.91 -24.01
CA PRO A 349 13.19 2.36 -24.20
C PRO A 349 13.23 3.12 -22.87
N ARG A 350 12.36 2.77 -21.91
CA ARG A 350 12.30 3.43 -20.59
C ARG A 350 13.54 3.18 -19.75
N PHE A 351 14.05 1.94 -19.76
CA PHE A 351 15.28 1.60 -19.06
C PHE A 351 16.47 2.37 -19.65
N VAL A 352 16.57 2.45 -20.98
CA VAL A 352 17.63 3.22 -21.64
C VAL A 352 17.48 4.72 -21.40
N ASP A 353 16.27 5.28 -21.49
CA ASP A 353 16.01 6.70 -21.17
C ASP A 353 16.47 7.02 -19.73
N MET A 354 16.24 6.11 -18.78
CA MET A 354 16.73 6.23 -17.40
C MET A 354 18.26 6.25 -17.32
N LEU A 355 18.95 5.40 -18.08
CA LEU A 355 20.42 5.40 -18.12
C LEU A 355 20.96 6.71 -18.72
N LEU A 356 20.35 7.20 -19.80
CA LEU A 356 20.78 8.43 -20.49
C LEU A 356 20.60 9.66 -19.59
N GLU A 357 19.45 9.80 -18.94
CA GLU A 357 19.16 10.93 -18.04
C GLU A 357 20.03 10.95 -16.77
N SER A 358 20.68 9.84 -16.42
CA SER A 358 21.61 9.78 -15.29
C SER A 358 22.97 10.45 -15.56
N GLY A 359 23.22 10.92 -16.80
CA GLY A 359 24.53 11.32 -17.31
C GLY A 359 24.95 12.80 -17.19
N ASP A 360 24.02 13.76 -17.07
CA ASP A 360 24.30 15.14 -17.54
C ASP A 360 24.27 16.27 -16.48
N GLY A 361 24.28 15.96 -15.19
CA GLY A 361 24.11 16.97 -14.14
C GLY A 361 25.40 17.55 -13.55
N GLU A 362 25.93 18.64 -14.11
CA GLU A 362 26.85 19.57 -13.40
C GLU A 362 26.14 20.34 -12.25
N GLY A 363 24.89 19.96 -11.95
CA GLY A 363 24.14 20.33 -10.74
C GLY A 363 23.57 19.10 -10.04
N ASP A 364 23.97 18.90 -8.78
CA ASP A 364 23.35 18.05 -7.75
C ASP A 364 23.48 16.51 -7.83
N GLY A 365 24.32 15.94 -8.71
CA GLY A 365 24.85 14.57 -8.54
C GLY A 365 23.81 13.43 -8.44
N ARG A 366 22.62 13.58 -9.01
CA ARG A 366 21.54 12.58 -8.93
C ARG A 366 21.68 11.50 -10.01
N SER A 367 22.47 10.48 -9.70
CA SER A 367 22.46 9.23 -10.47
C SER A 367 21.31 8.33 -9.97
N TRP A 368 20.58 7.69 -10.89
CA TRP A 368 19.51 6.70 -10.60
C TRP A 368 20.10 5.35 -10.16
N VAL A 369 21.11 5.40 -9.28
CA VAL A 369 22.01 4.29 -8.94
C VAL A 369 21.25 3.04 -8.50
N VAL A 370 20.10 3.20 -7.85
CA VAL A 370 19.38 2.07 -7.26
C VAL A 370 18.60 1.26 -8.28
N ASP A 371 18.16 1.86 -9.39
CA ASP A 371 17.41 1.17 -10.44
C ASP A 371 18.31 0.23 -11.28
N VAL A 372 19.63 0.35 -11.12
CA VAL A 372 20.62 -0.21 -12.05
C VAL A 372 21.80 -0.90 -11.32
N GLY A 373 21.95 -0.69 -10.00
CA GLY A 373 23.12 -1.11 -9.24
C GLY A 373 23.00 -2.51 -8.64
N GLY A 374 23.54 -3.53 -9.31
CA GLY A 374 23.72 -4.88 -8.74
C GLY A 374 25.19 -5.23 -8.59
N ASP A 375 25.86 -4.74 -7.53
CA ASP A 375 27.26 -5.13 -7.24
C ASP A 375 27.35 -6.34 -6.28
N GLY A 376 26.21 -6.87 -5.84
CA GLY A 376 26.16 -7.81 -4.70
C GLY A 376 25.21 -9.01 -4.80
N GLY A 377 24.55 -9.25 -5.95
CA GLY A 377 23.79 -10.49 -6.15
C GLY A 377 22.34 -10.32 -6.61
N GLY A 378 22.14 -9.79 -7.81
CA GLY A 378 20.82 -9.69 -8.45
C GLY A 378 21.00 -8.93 -9.76
N GLY A 379 21.50 -9.60 -10.80
CA GLY A 379 21.75 -8.97 -12.09
C GLY A 379 20.57 -9.15 -13.04
N LEU A 380 20.41 -8.22 -13.98
CA LEU A 380 19.61 -8.48 -15.18
C LEU A 380 20.10 -9.76 -15.86
N GLY A 381 19.17 -10.58 -16.35
CA GLY A 381 19.48 -11.78 -17.12
C GLY A 381 20.14 -11.42 -18.45
N ASP A 382 20.88 -12.38 -19.01
CA ASP A 382 21.72 -12.13 -20.20
C ASP A 382 20.92 -11.61 -21.40
N GLU A 383 19.69 -12.10 -21.61
CA GLU A 383 18.77 -11.61 -22.65
C GLU A 383 18.38 -10.15 -22.45
N ALA A 384 18.08 -9.75 -21.21
CA ALA A 384 17.71 -8.38 -20.89
C ALA A 384 18.92 -7.43 -21.04
N VAL A 385 20.11 -7.89 -20.61
CA VAL A 385 21.37 -7.17 -20.80
C VAL A 385 21.67 -6.97 -22.28
N GLU A 386 21.49 -7.99 -23.11
CA GLU A 386 21.66 -7.91 -24.55
C GLU A 386 20.68 -6.91 -25.19
N ALA A 387 19.40 -6.96 -24.82
CA ALA A 387 18.39 -6.03 -25.33
C ALA A 387 18.73 -4.57 -25.00
N VAL A 388 19.18 -4.30 -23.77
CA VAL A 388 19.62 -2.97 -23.34
C VAL A 388 20.85 -2.52 -24.12
N TRP A 389 21.85 -3.40 -24.27
CA TRP A 389 23.06 -3.09 -25.05
C TRP A 389 22.73 -2.67 -26.48
N TRP A 390 21.94 -3.48 -27.19
CA TRP A 390 21.57 -3.18 -28.56
C TRP A 390 20.77 -1.89 -28.68
N ALA A 391 19.86 -1.61 -27.75
CA ALA A 391 19.09 -0.37 -27.74
C ALA A 391 19.98 0.86 -27.55
N ILE A 392 21.01 0.80 -26.69
CA ILE A 392 21.99 1.88 -26.53
C ILE A 392 22.79 2.10 -27.82
N VAL A 393 23.30 1.02 -28.42
CA VAL A 393 24.12 1.08 -29.63
C VAL A 393 23.33 1.60 -30.83
N VAL A 394 22.09 1.15 -31.02
CA VAL A 394 21.17 1.58 -32.09
C VAL A 394 20.83 3.06 -31.96
N ARG A 395 20.66 3.56 -30.73
CA ARG A 395 20.45 4.99 -30.46
C ARG A 395 21.68 5.86 -30.68
N GLY A 396 22.81 5.28 -31.07
CA GLY A 396 24.01 6.04 -31.41
C GLY A 396 24.91 6.33 -30.21
N TYR A 397 24.79 5.59 -29.12
CA TYR A 397 25.60 5.77 -27.93
C TYR A 397 26.63 4.64 -27.73
N GLY A 398 27.76 4.97 -27.11
CA GLY A 398 28.70 4.02 -26.49
C GLY A 398 28.48 3.94 -24.97
N CYS A 399 29.11 2.98 -24.29
CA CYS A 399 29.01 2.81 -22.83
C CYS A 399 30.38 2.90 -22.15
N HIS A 400 30.45 3.45 -20.94
CA HIS A 400 31.63 3.36 -20.06
C HIS A 400 31.21 3.20 -18.59
N CYS A 401 32.11 2.69 -17.74
CA CYS A 401 31.81 2.40 -16.33
C CYS A 401 31.81 3.65 -15.44
N GLU A 402 30.87 3.71 -14.49
CA GLU A 402 30.92 4.61 -13.35
C GLU A 402 32.13 4.30 -12.44
N GLY A 403 33.04 5.27 -12.24
CA GLY A 403 34.18 5.17 -11.33
C GLY A 403 35.57 5.06 -11.98
N GLU A 404 35.67 4.80 -13.28
CA GLU A 404 36.96 4.70 -14.01
C GLU A 404 37.55 6.07 -14.44
N VAL A 405 37.11 7.18 -13.83
CA VAL A 405 37.61 8.54 -14.15
C VAL A 405 38.84 8.93 -13.31
N ALA A 406 39.30 8.07 -12.40
CA ALA A 406 40.48 8.37 -11.57
C ALA A 406 41.81 8.35 -12.34
N ASP A 407 41.86 7.74 -13.53
CA ASP A 407 43.01 7.84 -14.43
C ASP A 407 42.51 8.33 -15.79
N GLY A 408 42.43 9.65 -15.90
CA GLY A 408 41.97 10.34 -17.10
C GLY A 408 42.69 9.80 -18.35
N MET A 409 41.95 9.73 -19.46
CA MET A 409 42.44 9.52 -20.84
C MET A 409 42.48 8.09 -21.41
N GLY A 410 42.24 7.02 -20.66
CA GLY A 410 42.32 5.65 -21.20
C GLY A 410 41.08 5.19 -21.99
N GLN A 411 40.07 4.66 -21.29
CA GLN A 411 39.02 3.85 -21.92
C GLN A 411 37.83 4.62 -22.47
N ALA A 412 37.32 5.67 -21.80
CA ALA A 412 36.22 6.47 -22.36
C ALA A 412 36.65 7.20 -23.65
N GLY A 413 37.92 7.59 -23.73
CA GLY A 413 38.55 8.14 -24.94
C GLY A 413 38.70 7.09 -26.04
N GLU A 414 39.12 5.87 -25.70
CA GLU A 414 39.17 4.73 -26.63
C GLU A 414 37.78 4.35 -27.15
N VAL A 415 36.77 4.22 -26.28
CA VAL A 415 35.38 3.90 -26.66
C VAL A 415 34.81 4.99 -27.55
N ARG A 416 35.04 6.28 -27.23
CA ARG A 416 34.63 7.42 -28.08
C ARG A 416 35.34 7.40 -29.44
N LYS A 417 36.64 7.06 -29.46
CA LYS A 417 37.47 6.98 -30.67
C LYS A 417 37.16 5.73 -31.52
N MET A 418 36.74 4.63 -30.91
CA MET A 418 36.39 3.37 -31.57
C MET A 418 34.95 3.38 -32.12
N LEU A 419 33.99 3.97 -31.39
CA LEU A 419 32.59 3.97 -31.80
C LEU A 419 32.18 5.23 -32.58
N GLY A 420 32.94 6.33 -32.47
CA GLY A 420 32.56 7.63 -33.06
C GLY A 420 31.25 8.20 -32.47
N LYS A 421 30.86 7.74 -31.28
CA LYS A 421 29.55 7.95 -30.65
C LYS A 421 29.70 8.60 -29.28
N GLU A 422 28.66 9.30 -28.86
CA GLU A 422 28.58 9.88 -27.52
C GLU A 422 28.55 8.76 -26.46
N VAL A 423 29.30 8.91 -25.38
CA VAL A 423 29.50 7.81 -24.40
C VAL A 423 28.61 8.04 -23.19
N VAL A 424 27.76 7.06 -22.91
CA VAL A 424 26.83 7.02 -21.79
C VAL A 424 27.51 6.37 -20.60
N LYS A 425 27.28 6.95 -19.43
CA LYS A 425 27.73 6.39 -18.15
C LYS A 425 26.83 5.22 -17.76
N VAL A 426 27.42 4.06 -17.51
CA VAL A 426 26.71 2.84 -17.12
C VAL A 426 27.18 2.37 -15.75
N PRO A 427 26.26 1.98 -14.85
CA PRO A 427 26.62 1.46 -13.53
C PRO A 427 27.46 0.18 -13.56
N LEU A 428 28.29 0.01 -12.54
CA LEU A 428 29.31 -1.06 -12.47
C LEU A 428 28.74 -2.46 -12.69
N GLY A 429 27.58 -2.77 -12.10
CA GLY A 429 26.92 -4.07 -12.27
C GLY A 429 26.53 -4.37 -13.72
N LEU A 430 25.96 -3.37 -14.42
CA LEU A 430 25.58 -3.52 -15.83
C LEU A 430 26.82 -3.53 -16.75
N TRP A 431 27.85 -2.74 -16.44
CA TRP A 431 29.14 -2.80 -17.14
C TRP A 431 29.82 -4.17 -16.99
N GLY A 432 29.80 -4.74 -15.79
CA GLY A 432 30.25 -6.09 -15.51
C GLY A 432 29.52 -7.13 -16.38
N ALA A 433 28.20 -6.99 -16.54
CA ALA A 433 27.41 -7.86 -17.40
C ALA A 433 27.76 -7.72 -18.88
N PHE A 434 27.95 -6.49 -19.38
CA PHE A 434 28.40 -6.25 -20.77
C PHE A 434 29.77 -6.87 -21.06
N ARG A 435 30.71 -6.79 -20.11
CA ARG A 435 32.02 -7.44 -20.23
C ARG A 435 31.90 -8.95 -20.22
N ARG A 436 31.11 -9.52 -19.30
CA ARG A 436 30.87 -10.96 -19.19
C ARG A 436 30.33 -11.55 -20.51
N LEU A 437 29.44 -10.82 -21.19
CA LEU A 437 28.84 -11.24 -22.47
C LEU A 437 29.71 -10.91 -23.70
N GLY A 438 30.82 -10.19 -23.49
CA GLY A 438 31.79 -9.85 -24.53
C GLY A 438 31.34 -8.69 -25.44
N PHE A 439 30.37 -7.88 -25.04
CA PHE A 439 29.88 -6.76 -25.86
C PHE A 439 30.90 -5.62 -25.98
N VAL A 440 31.67 -5.37 -24.93
CA VAL A 440 32.71 -4.33 -24.89
C VAL A 440 33.91 -4.68 -25.79
N GLY A 441 34.14 -5.97 -26.07
CA GLY A 441 35.24 -6.45 -26.94
C GLY A 441 34.85 -6.70 -28.40
N ARG A 442 33.61 -7.14 -28.69
CA ARG A 442 33.17 -7.56 -30.04
C ARG A 442 33.03 -6.42 -31.06
N VAL A 443 32.96 -5.16 -30.62
CA VAL A 443 32.94 -4.01 -31.54
C VAL A 443 34.26 -3.90 -32.32
N SER A 444 35.36 -4.44 -31.79
CA SER A 444 36.67 -4.45 -32.45
C SER A 444 36.77 -5.42 -33.64
N GLU A 445 35.94 -6.46 -33.72
CA GLU A 445 36.10 -7.51 -34.75
C GLU A 445 35.12 -7.39 -35.92
N LYS A 446 34.00 -6.69 -35.77
CA LYS A 446 33.01 -6.50 -36.86
C LYS A 446 33.03 -5.13 -37.54
N GLY A 447 33.83 -4.18 -37.05
CA GLY A 447 34.00 -2.86 -37.68
C GLY A 447 34.98 -2.81 -38.85
N GLY A 448 35.68 -3.91 -39.15
CA GLY A 448 36.72 -3.98 -40.18
C GLY A 448 36.24 -4.35 -41.57
N GLU A 449 35.07 -4.98 -41.72
CA GLU A 449 34.59 -5.44 -43.03
C GLU A 449 33.11 -5.13 -43.25
N GLY A 450 32.88 -4.12 -44.10
CA GLY A 450 31.75 -4.11 -45.03
C GLY A 450 30.41 -3.58 -44.53
N TRP A 451 30.28 -2.26 -44.46
CA TRP A 451 29.03 -1.58 -44.85
C TRP A 451 29.37 -0.53 -45.90
N ARG A 452 29.21 -0.93 -47.17
CA ARG A 452 28.99 -0.03 -48.31
C ARG A 452 27.57 -0.25 -48.81
#